data_AF-A0A1C3E6K3-F1
#
_entry.id   AF-A0A1C3E6K3-F1
#
_cell.length_a   1.000
_cell.length_b   1.000
_cell.length_c   1.000
_cell.angle_alpha   90.00
_cell.angle_beta   90.00
_cell.angle_gamma   90.00
#
_symmetry.space_group_name_H-M   'P 1'
#
loop_
_entity.id
_entity.type
_entity.pdbx_description
1 polymer ?
#
loop_
_entity_poly.entity_id
_entity_poly.type
_entity_poly.pdbx_seq_one_letter_code
_entity_poly.pdbx_strand_id
1 'polypeptide(L)'
;MQTLVIESTRIRTHQGLYCLNDLHKVSGAEKKHQPALYFQNQQTKDLIVEIESQSDQGNPRSVMTKRGGNFQGTWVCKELVYAYAMWISAKFHLQVIRAFDSLQNTPKTPTIAQPPRMRMLVSIEQGQVVSTQLIAPECMVFDPNKIHQLIEEPGYFNANDYRRIIEVATGKLSELAAVASQR
;
A
#
# COMPACT_ATOMS: atom_id res chain seq x y z
N MET A 1 -2.59 1.78 4.51
CA MET A 1 -3.30 0.97 5.52
C MET A 1 -4.74 0.79 5.07
N GLN A 2 -5.20 -0.45 4.90
CA GLN A 2 -6.58 -0.73 4.49
C GLN A 2 -7.48 -0.74 5.74
N THR A 3 -8.52 0.11 5.75
CA THR A 3 -9.46 0.21 6.85
C THR A 3 -10.81 -0.35 6.39
N LEU A 4 -11.27 -1.41 7.05
CA LEU A 4 -12.60 -1.95 6.81
C LEU A 4 -13.63 -1.04 7.49
N VAL A 5 -14.58 -0.53 6.71
CA VAL A 5 -15.68 0.31 7.21
C VAL A 5 -16.99 -0.42 6.96
N ILE A 6 -17.78 -0.60 8.01
CA ILE A 6 -19.09 -1.25 7.95
C ILE A 6 -20.09 -0.29 8.57
N GLU A 7 -21.14 0.09 7.81
CA GLU A 7 -22.18 1.04 8.24
C GLU A 7 -21.62 2.32 8.90
N SER A 8 -20.56 2.90 8.31
CA SER A 8 -19.86 4.10 8.80
C SER A 8 -19.00 3.91 10.06
N THR A 9 -18.89 2.70 10.59
CA THR A 9 -17.99 2.39 11.71
C THR A 9 -16.71 1.74 11.19
N ARG A 10 -15.57 2.28 11.63
CA ARG A 10 -14.24 1.75 11.31
C ARG A 10 -13.96 0.51 12.18
N ILE A 11 -13.74 -0.63 11.54
CA ILE A 11 -13.28 -1.85 12.22
C ILE A 11 -11.77 -1.80 12.31
N ARG A 12 -11.22 -1.94 13.52
CA ARG A 12 -9.78 -1.95 13.71
C ARG A 12 -9.17 -3.21 13.09
N THR A 13 -8.04 -3.03 12.41
CA THR A 13 -7.26 -4.11 11.79
C THR A 13 -5.85 -4.14 12.37
N HIS A 14 -5.32 -5.35 12.61
CA HIS A 14 -3.97 -5.55 13.13
C HIS A 14 -3.37 -6.82 12.53
N GLN A 15 -2.26 -6.68 11.78
CA GLN A 15 -1.55 -7.81 11.14
C GLN A 15 -2.47 -8.73 10.30
N GLY A 16 -3.45 -8.17 9.59
CA GLY A 16 -4.43 -8.94 8.80
C GLY A 16 -5.61 -9.51 9.60
N LEU A 17 -5.66 -9.32 10.92
CA LEU A 17 -6.77 -9.69 11.79
C LEU A 17 -7.71 -8.52 12.03
N TYR A 18 -9.00 -8.81 12.21
CA TYR A 18 -10.08 -7.85 12.41
C TYR A 18 -10.60 -7.93 13.84
N CYS A 19 -10.90 -6.76 14.43
CA CYS A 19 -11.42 -6.72 15.80
C CYS A 19 -12.88 -7.16 15.87
N LEU A 20 -13.12 -8.32 16.48
CA LEU A 20 -14.45 -8.90 16.65
C LEU A 20 -15.32 -8.08 17.61
N ASN A 21 -14.72 -7.42 18.60
CA ASN A 21 -15.45 -6.53 19.52
C ASN A 21 -16.04 -5.32 18.81
N ASP A 22 -15.33 -4.77 17.82
CA ASP A 22 -15.86 -3.64 17.06
C ASP A 22 -17.02 -4.11 16.18
N LEU A 23 -16.88 -5.28 15.56
CA LEU A 23 -17.93 -5.91 14.76
C LEU A 23 -19.20 -6.24 15.58
N HIS A 24 -19.01 -6.66 16.84
CA HIS A 24 -20.10 -6.86 17.79
C HIS A 24 -20.86 -5.56 18.09
N LYS A 25 -20.15 -4.43 18.20
CA LYS A 25 -20.78 -3.12 18.40
C LYS A 25 -21.57 -2.69 17.16
N VAL A 26 -21.00 -2.87 15.98
CA VAL A 26 -21.68 -2.52 14.71
C VAL A 26 -22.94 -3.34 14.50
N SER A 27 -22.94 -4.62 14.89
CA SER A 27 -24.12 -5.50 14.78
C SER A 27 -25.23 -5.22 15.80
N GLY A 28 -25.08 -4.22 16.68
CA GLY A 28 -26.10 -3.84 17.66
C GLY A 28 -25.83 -4.27 19.10
N ALA A 29 -24.65 -4.81 19.40
CA ALA A 29 -24.16 -5.11 20.76
C ALA A 29 -25.10 -6.00 21.62
N GLU A 30 -25.89 -6.86 20.99
CA GLU A 30 -26.83 -7.73 21.69
C GLU A 30 -26.11 -8.80 22.52
N LYS A 31 -26.52 -9.03 23.78
CA LYS A 31 -25.86 -9.99 24.66
C LYS A 31 -25.78 -11.42 24.09
N LYS A 32 -26.75 -11.82 23.27
CA LYS A 32 -26.80 -13.13 22.60
C LYS A 32 -25.70 -13.33 21.55
N HIS A 33 -25.16 -12.22 21.02
CA HIS A 33 -24.14 -12.22 19.97
C HIS A 33 -22.73 -11.94 20.50
N GLN A 34 -22.51 -12.05 21.81
CA GLN A 34 -21.20 -11.77 22.38
C GLN A 34 -20.13 -12.71 21.79
N PRO A 35 -18.91 -12.21 21.52
CA PRO A 35 -17.80 -13.03 21.04
C PRO A 35 -17.53 -14.27 21.90
N ALA A 36 -17.73 -14.18 23.22
CA ALA A 36 -17.56 -15.31 24.13
C ALA A 36 -18.48 -16.49 23.79
N LEU A 37 -19.74 -16.23 23.43
CA LEU A 37 -20.71 -17.26 23.04
C LEU A 37 -20.40 -17.82 21.65
N TYR A 38 -19.91 -16.97 20.75
CA TYR A 38 -19.51 -17.40 19.41
C TYR A 38 -18.43 -18.49 19.44
N PHE A 39 -17.37 -18.31 20.25
CA PHE A 39 -16.31 -19.32 20.39
C PHE A 39 -16.74 -20.58 21.14
N GLN A 40 -17.88 -20.57 21.83
CA GLN A 40 -18.42 -21.77 22.47
C GLN A 40 -19.14 -22.69 21.48
N ASN A 41 -19.63 -22.15 20.36
CA ASN A 41 -20.35 -22.91 19.33
C ASN A 41 -19.43 -23.97 18.69
N GLN A 42 -19.95 -25.18 18.53
CA GLN A 42 -19.20 -26.29 17.95
C GLN A 42 -18.77 -25.99 16.51
N GLN A 43 -19.67 -25.41 15.70
CA GLN A 43 -19.36 -25.04 14.32
C GLN A 43 -18.17 -24.08 14.23
N THR A 44 -18.07 -23.14 15.16
CA THR A 44 -16.97 -22.17 15.21
C THR A 44 -15.67 -22.84 15.61
N LYS A 45 -15.71 -23.79 16.55
CA LYS A 45 -14.53 -24.57 16.94
C LYS A 45 -14.01 -25.43 15.79
N ASP A 46 -14.90 -26.13 15.10
CA ASP A 46 -14.54 -26.97 13.95
C ASP A 46 -13.92 -26.11 12.83
N LEU A 47 -14.50 -24.93 12.57
CA LEU A 47 -13.95 -23.96 11.61
C LEU A 47 -12.57 -23.45 12.01
N ILE A 48 -12.33 -23.18 13.30
CA ILE A 48 -11.01 -22.76 13.79
C ILE A 48 -9.97 -23.85 13.54
N VAL A 49 -10.32 -25.11 13.85
CA VAL A 49 -9.43 -26.27 13.64
C VAL A 49 -9.09 -26.42 12.16
N GLU A 50 -10.07 -26.27 11.26
CA GLU A 50 -9.85 -26.35 9.81
C GLU A 50 -8.99 -25.19 9.27
N ILE A 51 -9.17 -23.97 9.81
CA ILE A 51 -8.31 -22.83 9.44
C ILE A 51 -6.89 -23.05 9.94
N GLU A 52 -6.73 -23.58 11.16
CA GLU A 52 -5.42 -23.85 11.75
C GLU A 52 -4.68 -24.98 11.01
N SER A 53 -5.39 -26.03 10.58
CA SER A 53 -4.80 -27.14 9.83
C SER A 53 -4.29 -26.73 8.44
N GLN A 54 -4.87 -25.69 7.84
CA GLN A 54 -4.44 -25.15 6.55
C GLN A 54 -3.38 -24.05 6.68
N SER A 55 -3.10 -23.59 7.91
CA SER A 55 -2.18 -22.48 8.18
C SER A 55 -0.72 -22.94 8.36
N ASP A 56 -0.19 -23.66 7.37
CA ASP A 56 1.23 -24.00 7.34
C ASP A 56 2.06 -22.80 6.83
N GLN A 57 3.05 -22.38 7.64
CA GLN A 57 4.16 -21.50 7.28
C GLN A 57 3.80 -20.06 6.84
N GLY A 58 3.29 -19.24 7.77
CA GLY A 58 3.44 -17.77 7.68
C GLY A 58 2.15 -16.95 7.64
N ASN A 59 0.97 -17.58 7.68
CA ASN A 59 -0.29 -16.87 7.85
C ASN A 59 -0.55 -16.48 9.31
N PRO A 60 -1.17 -15.31 9.57
CA PRO A 60 -1.50 -14.88 10.93
C PRO A 60 -2.47 -15.86 11.60
N ARG A 61 -2.29 -16.08 12.92
CA ARG A 61 -3.13 -16.96 13.75
C ARG A 61 -4.62 -16.74 13.49
N SER A 62 -5.39 -17.82 13.42
CA SER A 62 -6.86 -17.85 13.29
C SER A 62 -7.55 -16.87 14.26
N VAL A 63 -7.14 -16.91 15.53
CA VAL A 63 -7.66 -16.08 16.63
C VAL A 63 -6.52 -15.54 17.47
N MET A 64 -6.59 -14.25 17.79
CA MET A 64 -5.70 -13.59 18.73
C MET A 64 -6.53 -12.84 19.78
N THR A 65 -6.41 -13.25 21.04
CA THR A 65 -7.06 -12.56 22.16
C THR A 65 -6.04 -11.71 22.90
N LYS A 66 -6.28 -10.40 22.99
CA LYS A 66 -5.42 -9.49 23.76
C LYS A 66 -6.15 -8.97 24.99
N ARG A 67 -5.66 -9.39 26.17
CA ARG A 67 -6.21 -9.02 27.49
C ARG A 67 -5.37 -7.88 28.10
N GLY A 68 -5.47 -6.67 27.54
CA GLY A 68 -4.79 -5.47 28.06
C GLY A 68 -4.33 -4.45 27.01
N GLY A 69 -4.28 -3.17 27.40
CA GLY A 69 -3.83 -2.03 26.58
C GLY A 69 -4.86 -1.52 25.55
N ASN A 70 -4.45 -0.56 24.71
CA ASN A 70 -5.34 0.10 23.71
C ASN A 70 -5.90 -0.85 22.63
N PHE A 71 -5.31 -2.04 22.47
CA PHE A 71 -5.71 -3.06 21.50
C PHE A 71 -6.46 -4.23 22.16
N GLN A 72 -7.05 -4.02 23.34
CA GLN A 72 -7.85 -5.04 24.00
C GLN A 72 -9.03 -5.51 23.14
N GLY A 73 -9.25 -6.82 23.13
CA GLY A 73 -10.32 -7.47 22.39
C GLY A 73 -9.89 -8.78 21.74
N THR A 74 -10.85 -9.41 21.08
CA THR A 74 -10.62 -10.60 20.26
C THR A 74 -10.44 -10.20 18.81
N TRP A 75 -9.38 -10.67 18.20
CA TRP A 75 -8.99 -10.40 16.82
C TRP A 75 -9.04 -11.70 16.05
N VAL A 76 -9.62 -11.68 14.86
CA VAL A 76 -9.87 -12.90 14.07
C VAL A 76 -9.57 -12.69 12.60
N CYS A 77 -9.28 -13.77 11.88
CA CYS A 77 -9.10 -13.75 10.42
C CYS A 77 -10.41 -13.46 9.66
N LYS A 78 -10.30 -13.24 8.36
CA LYS A 78 -11.41 -12.84 7.48
C LYS A 78 -12.54 -13.88 7.46
N GLU A 79 -12.19 -15.15 7.44
CA GLU A 79 -13.10 -16.30 7.38
C GLU A 79 -13.98 -16.34 8.63
N LEU A 80 -13.37 -16.16 9.80
CA LEU A 80 -14.09 -16.10 11.07
C LEU A 80 -14.98 -14.85 11.19
N VAL A 81 -14.61 -13.74 10.56
CA VAL A 81 -15.50 -12.56 10.46
C VAL A 81 -16.76 -12.90 9.66
N TYR A 82 -16.63 -13.60 8.53
CA TYR A 82 -17.78 -14.01 7.74
C TYR A 82 -18.72 -14.95 8.49
N ALA A 83 -18.15 -15.98 9.13
CA ALA A 83 -18.92 -16.94 9.92
C ALA A 83 -19.62 -16.26 11.11
N TYR A 84 -18.95 -15.31 11.79
CA TYR A 84 -19.58 -14.54 12.87
C TYR A 84 -20.74 -13.68 12.36
N ALA A 85 -20.58 -13.02 11.21
CA ALA A 85 -21.63 -12.20 10.63
C ALA A 85 -22.85 -13.05 10.20
N MET A 86 -22.60 -14.25 9.67
CA MET A 86 -23.63 -15.22 9.31
C MET A 86 -24.42 -15.67 10.54
N TRP A 87 -23.72 -15.95 11.63
CA TRP A 87 -24.33 -16.36 12.89
C TRP A 87 -25.21 -15.28 13.53
N ILE A 88 -24.88 -14.00 13.32
CA ILE A 88 -25.71 -12.88 13.80
C ILE A 88 -27.00 -12.75 12.99
N SER A 89 -26.88 -12.50 11.68
CA SER A 89 -28.03 -12.40 10.78
C SER A 89 -27.61 -12.40 9.31
N ALA A 90 -28.47 -12.90 8.43
CA ALA A 90 -28.25 -12.87 6.99
C ALA A 90 -28.08 -11.44 6.43
N LYS A 91 -28.81 -10.46 6.99
CA LYS A 91 -28.69 -9.05 6.61
C LYS A 91 -27.29 -8.51 6.91
N PHE A 92 -26.82 -8.73 8.13
CA PHE A 92 -25.50 -8.27 8.57
C PHE A 92 -24.38 -9.00 7.80
N HIS A 93 -24.54 -10.29 7.55
CA HIS A 93 -23.62 -11.07 6.73
C HIS A 93 -23.44 -10.48 5.32
N LEU A 94 -24.53 -10.11 4.65
CA LEU A 94 -24.48 -9.49 3.33
C LEU A 94 -23.76 -8.12 3.37
N GLN A 95 -23.93 -7.34 4.44
CA GLN A 95 -23.24 -6.06 4.61
C GLN A 95 -21.73 -6.26 4.79
N VAL A 96 -21.34 -7.26 5.58
CA VAL A 96 -19.93 -7.62 5.78
C VAL A 96 -19.30 -8.06 4.46
N ILE A 97 -19.98 -8.92 3.68
CA ILE A 97 -19.53 -9.32 2.34
C ILE A 97 -19.32 -8.09 1.46
N ARG A 98 -20.33 -7.22 1.33
CA ARG A 98 -20.23 -6.00 0.51
C ARG A 98 -19.12 -5.07 0.98
N ALA A 99 -18.87 -4.96 2.29
CA ALA A 99 -17.79 -4.15 2.83
C ALA A 99 -16.41 -4.72 2.48
N PHE A 100 -16.23 -6.05 2.56
CA PHE A 100 -15.01 -6.71 2.13
C PHE A 100 -14.82 -6.67 0.61
N ASP A 101 -15.88 -6.87 -0.15
CA ASP A 101 -15.87 -6.74 -1.61
C ASP A 101 -15.56 -5.30 -2.00
N SER A 102 -16.04 -4.28 -1.27
CA SER A 102 -15.68 -2.88 -1.53
C SER A 102 -14.25 -2.55 -1.11
N LEU A 103 -13.66 -3.32 -0.19
CA LEU A 103 -12.26 -3.19 0.21
C LEU A 103 -11.34 -3.82 -0.86
N GLN A 104 -11.72 -4.98 -1.39
CA GLN A 104 -11.00 -5.71 -2.45
C GLN A 104 -11.22 -5.10 -3.83
N ASN A 105 -12.47 -4.75 -4.14
CA ASN A 105 -12.91 -3.88 -5.22
C ASN A 105 -12.97 -2.44 -4.74
N THR A 106 -12.02 -2.01 -3.89
CA THR A 106 -11.58 -0.63 -4.13
C THR A 106 -11.23 -0.67 -5.61
N PRO A 107 -11.89 0.10 -6.49
CA PRO A 107 -11.25 0.31 -7.74
C PRO A 107 -9.86 0.79 -7.30
N LYS A 108 -8.80 0.07 -7.70
CA LYS A 108 -7.78 0.76 -8.47
C LYS A 108 -8.65 1.66 -9.29
N THR A 109 -8.79 2.94 -8.90
CA THR A 109 -9.53 3.92 -9.68
C THR A 109 -9.23 3.48 -11.09
N PRO A 110 -10.20 3.15 -11.98
CA PRO A 110 -9.82 3.13 -13.37
C PRO A 110 -9.05 4.42 -13.46
N THR A 111 -7.74 4.30 -13.69
CA THR A 111 -6.94 5.46 -13.92
C THR A 111 -7.71 5.94 -15.13
N ILE A 112 -8.61 6.92 -14.94
CA ILE A 112 -8.87 7.93 -15.94
C ILE A 112 -7.44 8.25 -16.24
N ALA A 113 -6.92 7.62 -17.31
CA ALA A 113 -5.52 7.59 -17.62
C ALA A 113 -5.17 9.04 -17.43
N GLN A 114 -4.43 9.38 -16.36
CA GLN A 114 -4.22 10.79 -16.04
C GLN A 114 -3.77 11.33 -17.37
N PRO A 115 -4.51 12.28 -17.99
CA PRO A 115 -4.25 12.63 -19.38
C PRO A 115 -2.74 12.84 -19.43
N PRO A 116 -2.02 12.06 -20.25
CA PRO A 116 -0.59 11.82 -20.06
C PRO A 116 0.03 13.17 -19.76
N ARG A 117 0.61 13.32 -18.55
CA ARG A 117 1.10 14.63 -18.10
C ARG A 117 2.21 15.04 -19.06
N MET A 118 1.86 15.80 -20.10
CA MET A 118 2.78 16.28 -21.10
C MET A 118 3.62 17.37 -20.45
N ARG A 119 4.89 17.07 -20.20
CA ARG A 119 5.89 18.10 -19.88
C ARG A 119 6.44 18.61 -21.21
N MET A 120 6.47 19.92 -21.39
CA MET A 120 7.09 20.54 -22.55
C MET A 120 8.36 21.27 -22.12
N LEU A 121 9.48 21.00 -22.79
CA LEU A 121 10.63 21.90 -22.75
C LEU A 121 10.35 23.06 -23.66
N VAL A 122 10.37 24.27 -23.12
CA VAL A 122 10.33 25.49 -23.93
C VAL A 122 11.71 26.13 -23.88
N SER A 123 12.43 26.12 -25.01
CA SER A 123 13.68 26.85 -25.16
C SER A 123 13.36 28.27 -25.62
N ILE A 124 13.78 29.27 -24.84
CA ILE A 124 13.54 30.69 -25.12
C ILE A 124 14.89 31.38 -25.34
N GLU A 125 15.08 32.02 -26.49
CA GLU A 125 16.21 32.90 -26.76
C GLU A 125 15.70 34.30 -27.11
N GLN A 126 16.29 35.34 -26.53
CA GLN A 126 15.92 36.74 -26.76
C GLN A 126 14.40 37.04 -26.59
N GLY A 127 13.73 36.31 -25.69
CA GLY A 127 12.30 36.46 -25.42
C GLY A 127 11.37 35.78 -26.43
N GLN A 128 11.90 35.07 -27.43
CA GLN A 128 11.12 34.28 -28.37
C GLN A 128 11.26 32.78 -28.09
N VAL A 129 10.16 32.04 -28.28
CA VAL A 129 10.16 30.58 -28.17
C VAL A 129 10.86 29.98 -29.39
N VAL A 130 12.05 29.43 -29.19
CA VAL A 130 12.88 28.83 -30.24
C VAL A 130 12.52 27.37 -30.47
N SER A 131 12.14 26.63 -29.42
CA SER A 131 11.78 25.22 -29.53
C SER A 131 10.79 24.79 -28.46
N THR A 132 9.85 23.92 -28.82
CA THR A 132 8.96 23.22 -27.87
C THR A 132 9.09 21.72 -28.10
N GLN A 133 9.54 20.97 -27.10
CA GLN A 133 9.70 19.51 -27.20
C GLN A 133 8.94 18.80 -26.09
N LEU A 134 8.29 17.67 -26.43
CA LEU A 134 7.64 16.80 -25.45
C LEU A 134 8.71 16.02 -24.67
N ILE A 135 8.65 16.10 -23.35
CA ILE A 135 9.56 15.40 -22.45
C ILE A 135 8.78 14.39 -21.60
N ALA A 136 9.37 13.21 -21.39
CA ALA A 136 8.85 12.22 -20.46
C ALA A 136 8.87 12.75 -19.00
N PRO A 137 7.89 12.36 -18.15
CA PRO A 137 7.80 12.84 -16.77
C PRO A 137 9.04 12.60 -15.91
N GLU A 138 9.82 11.57 -16.22
CA GLU A 138 11.06 11.19 -15.55
C GLU A 138 12.30 12.00 -15.96
N CYS A 139 12.22 12.80 -17.02
CA CYS A 139 13.35 13.59 -17.48
C CYS A 139 13.43 14.92 -16.72
N MET A 140 14.63 15.24 -16.23
CA MET A 140 15.00 16.54 -15.68
C MET A 140 15.77 17.33 -16.74
N VAL A 141 15.47 18.62 -16.85
CA VAL A 141 16.24 19.56 -17.67
C VAL A 141 16.98 20.50 -16.74
N PHE A 142 18.29 20.59 -16.92
CA PHE A 142 19.15 21.46 -16.16
C PHE A 142 20.21 22.06 -17.07
N ASP A 143 20.69 23.24 -16.69
CA ASP A 143 21.83 23.86 -17.36
C ASP A 143 23.08 23.01 -17.11
N PRO A 144 23.86 22.63 -18.15
CA PRO A 144 25.10 21.87 -17.97
C PRO A 144 26.07 22.52 -16.98
N ASN A 145 26.10 23.86 -16.95
CA ASN A 145 26.93 24.63 -16.05
C ASN A 145 26.54 24.48 -14.57
N LYS A 146 25.33 24.00 -14.26
CA LYS A 146 24.83 23.82 -12.88
C LYS A 146 24.93 22.37 -12.39
N ILE A 147 25.39 21.43 -13.21
CA ILE A 147 25.51 20.02 -12.83
C ILE A 147 26.33 19.85 -11.53
N HIS A 148 27.40 20.63 -11.36
CA HIS A 148 28.23 20.57 -10.14
C HIS A 148 27.44 20.90 -8.86
N GLN A 149 26.53 21.88 -8.90
CA GLN A 149 25.68 22.25 -7.76
C GLN A 149 24.65 21.16 -7.47
N LEU A 150 24.09 20.55 -8.53
CA LEU A 150 23.09 19.48 -8.39
C LEU A 150 23.66 18.20 -7.79
N ILE A 151 24.96 17.93 -8.01
CA ILE A 151 25.66 16.79 -7.40
C ILE A 151 25.73 16.95 -5.88
N GLU A 152 25.86 18.19 -5.39
CA GLU A 152 25.96 18.52 -3.96
C GLU A 152 24.60 18.58 -3.26
N GLU A 153 23.52 18.90 -3.98
CA GLU A 153 22.17 18.98 -3.39
C GLU A 153 21.55 17.59 -3.15
N PRO A 154 21.10 17.29 -1.92
CA PRO A 154 20.47 16.01 -1.61
C PRO A 154 19.10 15.91 -2.30
N GLY A 155 18.88 14.81 -3.03
CA GLY A 155 17.58 14.44 -3.61
C GLY A 155 17.49 14.46 -5.13
N TYR A 156 18.50 14.96 -5.85
CA TYR A 156 18.56 14.88 -7.32
C TYR A 156 19.12 13.55 -7.83
N PHE A 157 20.10 12.99 -7.11
CA PHE A 157 20.79 11.76 -7.50
C PHE A 157 20.73 10.74 -6.37
N ASN A 158 20.52 9.47 -6.74
CA ASN A 158 20.67 8.35 -5.81
C ASN A 158 22.07 7.72 -5.93
N ALA A 159 22.40 6.79 -5.01
CA ALA A 159 23.72 6.14 -4.97
C ALA A 159 24.12 5.43 -6.29
N ASN A 160 23.15 4.86 -7.02
CA ASN A 160 23.42 4.22 -8.31
C ASN A 160 23.72 5.25 -9.41
N ASP A 161 23.04 6.40 -9.38
CA ASP A 161 23.26 7.48 -10.33
C ASP A 161 24.68 8.04 -10.20
N TYR A 162 25.14 8.31 -8.97
CA TYR A 162 26.51 8.74 -8.72
C TYR A 162 27.54 7.73 -9.24
N ARG A 163 27.34 6.43 -8.99
CA ARG A 163 28.24 5.37 -9.49
C ARG A 163 28.35 5.41 -11.02
N ARG A 164 27.22 5.54 -11.71
CA ARG A 164 27.16 5.57 -13.17
C ARG A 164 27.80 6.83 -13.74
N ILE A 165 27.59 7.98 -13.10
CA ILE A 165 28.21 9.25 -13.49
C ILE A 165 29.74 9.15 -13.41
N ILE A 166 30.26 8.63 -12.29
CA ILE A 166 31.71 8.46 -12.09
C ILE A 166 32.31 7.52 -13.14
N GLU A 167 31.66 6.38 -13.41
CA GLU A 167 32.12 5.39 -14.38
C GLU A 167 32.26 6.01 -15.79
N VAL A 168 31.23 6.75 -16.23
CA VAL A 168 31.24 7.41 -17.55
C VAL A 168 32.26 8.56 -17.60
N ALA A 169 32.32 9.40 -16.56
CA ALA A 169 33.23 10.53 -16.51
C ALA A 169 34.71 10.08 -16.53
N THR A 170 35.03 9.03 -15.77
CA THR A 170 36.39 8.46 -15.71
C THR A 170 36.78 7.85 -17.06
N GLY A 171 35.86 7.12 -17.71
CA GLY A 171 36.08 6.60 -19.06
C GLY A 171 36.37 7.72 -20.07
N LYS A 172 35.56 8.78 -20.08
CA LYS A 172 35.75 9.93 -20.99
C LYS A 172 37.05 10.70 -20.74
N LEU A 173 37.45 10.87 -19.47
CA LEU A 173 38.74 11.47 -19.12
C LEU A 173 39.92 10.65 -19.65
N SER A 174 39.84 9.32 -19.57
CA SER A 174 40.88 8.43 -20.10
C SER A 174 40.99 8.49 -21.64
N GLU A 175 39.85 8.57 -22.35
CA GLU A 175 39.82 8.77 -23.80
C GLU A 175 40.45 10.12 -24.20
N LEU A 176 40.08 11.21 -23.52
CA LEU A 176 40.61 12.54 -23.81
C LEU A 176 42.10 12.66 -23.50
N ALA A 177 42.58 12.01 -22.43
CA ALA A 177 44.00 11.95 -22.10
C ALA A 177 44.81 11.17 -23.16
N ALA A 178 44.24 10.10 -23.71
CA ALA A 178 44.85 9.33 -24.80
C ALA A 178 44.95 10.14 -26.09
N VAL A 179 43.92 10.94 -26.42
CA VAL A 179 43.93 11.85 -27.58
C VAL A 179 44.92 13.01 -27.39
N ALA A 180 45.06 13.54 -26.18
CA ALA A 180 46.01 14.61 -25.86
C ALA A 180 47.48 14.15 -25.90
N SER A 181 47.74 12.85 -25.69
CA SER A 181 49.09 12.26 -25.75
C SER A 181 49.51 11.84 -27.18
N GLN A 182 48.63 12.01 -28.17
CA GLN A 182 48.88 11.75 -29.60
C GLN A 182 49.06 13.01 -30.45
N ARG A 183 49.07 14.21 -29.83
CA ARG A 183 49.49 15.48 -30.44
C ARG A 183 50.84 15.90 -29.89
#